data_AF-A0A453CF03-F1
#
_entry.id   AF-A0A453CF03-F1
#
_cell.length_a   1.000
_cell.length_b   1.000
_cell.length_c   1.000
_cell.angle_alpha   90.00
_cell.angle_beta   90.00
_cell.angle_gamma   90.00
#
_symmetry.space_group_name_H-M   'P 1'
#
loop_
_entity.id
_entity.type
_entity.pdbx_description
1 polymer ?
#
loop_
_entity_poly.entity_id
_entity_poly.type
_entity_poly.pdbx_seq_one_letter_code
_entity_poly.pdbx_strand_id
1 'polypeptide(L)'
;MLIPTILKPSTCKLDCPLNLHFYYIQFFPIPADRHYRIFGLFVINPLPMEAEKLEVDLHLARGRIVKAGMKHLGTISFDEEQMMLARNFQEMFLKVLLDRSEFTVSHVMLLGNSETLQFNSTFYLLLPIKQELYGDIFMIDWPTVKRCLSSPVFKDPTGVSAHGSYLPDESLRLLDNMYSKTDVVGSLIFAPHIKTFFVIHVILNELNARSEYDGATYEDHYKERFGIKLSHPEQPLLHAKQLFNLHNLLHDRLRETTEGGRELMEHFVELPPELCSLKIIGFSKDMCSSLSLLPSLMCRLENLLVAIELKDVMLSSFS
;
A
#
# COMPACT_ATOMS: atom_id res chain seq x y z
N MET A 1 19.49 -0.27 -14.99
CA MET A 1 20.11 -0.65 -13.69
C MET A 1 20.64 -2.06 -13.81
N LEU A 2 21.75 -2.37 -13.16
CA LEU A 2 22.22 -3.75 -12.99
C LEU A 2 21.29 -4.44 -12.00
N ILE A 3 20.80 -5.63 -12.35
CA ILE A 3 19.97 -6.45 -11.45
C ILE A 3 20.92 -7.38 -10.69
N PRO A 4 20.91 -7.36 -9.34
CA PRO A 4 21.66 -8.30 -8.54
C PRO A 4 21.35 -9.73 -8.92
N THR A 5 22.39 -10.56 -9.05
CA THR A 5 22.28 -11.97 -9.40
C THR A 5 21.42 -12.73 -8.39
N ILE A 6 21.45 -12.33 -7.12
CA ILE A 6 20.63 -12.93 -6.06
C ILE A 6 19.12 -12.74 -6.24
N LEU A 7 18.72 -11.63 -6.87
CA LEU A 7 17.33 -11.32 -7.17
C LEU A 7 16.93 -11.78 -8.58
N LYS A 8 17.87 -12.32 -9.37
CA LYS A 8 17.51 -12.93 -10.64
C LYS A 8 16.81 -14.25 -10.37
N PRO A 9 15.66 -14.49 -11.02
CA PRO A 9 15.09 -15.82 -11.06
C PRO A 9 16.09 -16.73 -11.77
N SER A 10 16.46 -17.86 -11.15
CA SER A 10 17.06 -18.96 -11.90
C SER A 10 16.12 -19.30 -13.05
N THR A 11 16.64 -19.51 -14.26
CA THR A 11 15.89 -19.77 -15.51
C THR A 11 15.01 -21.03 -15.50
N CYS A 12 14.78 -21.64 -14.34
CA CYS A 12 13.92 -22.79 -14.13
C CYS A 12 12.49 -22.32 -13.87
N LYS A 13 11.52 -23.01 -14.49
CA LYS A 13 10.13 -22.99 -14.04
C LYS A 13 10.13 -23.20 -12.54
N LEU A 14 9.55 -22.26 -11.80
CA LEU A 14 9.44 -22.40 -10.36
C LEU A 14 8.34 -23.44 -10.07
N ASP A 15 8.78 -24.65 -9.76
CA ASP A 15 7.89 -25.73 -9.31
C ASP A 15 7.34 -25.37 -7.91
N CYS A 16 6.03 -25.48 -7.74
CA CYS A 16 5.39 -25.33 -6.43
C CYS A 16 5.36 -26.70 -5.72
N PRO A 17 5.63 -26.77 -4.40
CA PRO A 17 5.81 -25.65 -3.49
C PRO A 17 7.21 -25.01 -3.56
N LEU A 18 7.25 -23.68 -3.44
CA LEU A 18 8.48 -22.90 -3.50
C LEU A 18 8.93 -22.46 -2.11
N ASN A 19 10.16 -22.80 -1.74
CA ASN A 19 10.77 -22.31 -0.51
C ASN A 19 11.44 -20.95 -0.74
N LEU A 20 11.06 -19.95 0.05
CA LEU A 20 11.61 -18.60 0.02
C LEU A 20 12.25 -18.24 1.35
N HIS A 21 13.37 -17.53 1.31
CA HIS A 21 13.97 -16.89 2.47
C HIS A 21 13.15 -15.69 2.89
N PHE A 22 12.86 -15.59 4.19
CA PHE A 22 12.00 -14.58 4.79
C PHE A 22 12.82 -13.62 5.64
N TYR A 23 12.75 -12.34 5.27
CA TYR A 23 13.32 -11.22 5.98
C TYR A 23 12.20 -10.29 6.45
N TYR A 24 12.13 -10.03 7.75
CA TYR A 24 11.18 -9.07 8.31
C TYR A 24 11.77 -7.65 8.26
N ILE A 25 10.95 -6.69 7.78
CA ILE A 25 11.33 -5.29 7.63
C ILE A 25 10.83 -4.49 8.84
N GLN A 26 11.74 -3.81 9.51
CA GLN A 26 11.46 -2.93 10.64
C GLN A 26 11.40 -1.47 10.18
N PHE A 27 10.46 -0.70 10.75
CA PHE A 27 10.38 0.74 10.60
C PHE A 27 10.39 1.41 11.97
N PHE A 28 11.37 2.28 12.20
CA PHE A 28 11.50 3.05 13.44
C PHE A 28 11.39 4.55 13.11
N PRO A 29 10.18 5.15 13.27
CA PRO A 29 9.98 6.56 13.00
C PRO A 29 10.57 7.45 14.10
N ILE A 30 11.16 8.56 13.67
CA ILE A 30 11.76 9.59 14.51
C ILE A 30 11.17 10.94 14.05
N PRO A 31 10.29 11.57 14.87
CA PRO A 31 9.74 11.10 16.14
C PRO A 31 8.79 9.89 15.96
N ALA A 32 8.46 9.19 17.06
CA ALA A 32 7.53 8.07 17.05
C ALA A 32 6.05 8.52 16.93
N ASP A 33 5.73 9.26 15.86
CA ASP A 33 4.44 9.90 15.62
C ASP A 33 3.48 9.07 14.73
N ARG A 34 3.97 7.96 14.17
CA ARG A 34 3.27 7.18 13.14
C ARG A 34 3.43 5.69 13.36
N HIS A 35 2.35 4.98 13.05
CA HIS A 35 2.36 3.53 12.99
C HIS A 35 2.64 3.08 11.55
N TYR A 36 3.51 2.09 11.43
CA TYR A 36 3.85 1.45 10.17
C TYR A 36 3.45 0.00 10.25
N ARG A 37 2.69 -0.47 9.25
CA ARG A 37 2.46 -1.90 9.09
C ARG A 37 3.80 -2.59 8.80
N ILE A 38 3.99 -3.73 9.42
CA ILE A 38 5.15 -4.57 9.15
C ILE A 38 5.02 -5.20 7.75
N PHE A 39 6.15 -5.26 7.03
CA PHE A 39 6.29 -6.04 5.80
C PHE A 39 7.41 -7.07 5.90
N GLY A 40 7.29 -8.12 5.10
CA GLY A 40 8.30 -9.14 4.90
C GLY A 40 8.79 -9.13 3.46
N LEU A 41 10.10 -9.26 3.29
CA LEU A 41 10.77 -9.52 2.03
C LEU A 41 10.99 -11.03 1.87
N PHE A 42 10.54 -11.57 0.76
CA PHE A 42 10.71 -12.99 0.41
C PHE A 42 11.52 -13.11 -0.88
N VAL A 43 12.62 -13.85 -0.82
CA VAL A 43 13.57 -14.03 -1.93
C VAL A 43 13.96 -15.49 -2.10
N ILE A 44 14.34 -15.90 -3.31
CA ILE A 44 14.69 -17.30 -3.61
C ILE A 44 16.01 -17.67 -2.94
N ASN A 45 17.00 -16.78 -3.01
CA ASN A 45 18.34 -17.00 -2.49
C ASN A 45 18.56 -16.15 -1.22
N PRO A 46 19.30 -16.65 -0.22
CA PRO A 46 19.57 -15.92 1.01
C PRO A 46 20.44 -14.70 0.73
N LEU A 47 20.07 -13.55 1.30
CA LEU A 47 20.85 -12.32 1.24
C LEU A 47 22.24 -12.52 1.86
N PRO A 48 23.29 -11.88 1.30
CA PRO A 48 24.62 -11.91 1.91
C PRO A 48 24.60 -11.26 3.30
N MET A 49 25.50 -11.68 4.18
CA MET A 49 25.55 -11.21 5.58
C MET A 49 25.67 -9.69 5.69
N GLU A 50 26.36 -9.04 4.75
CA GLU A 50 26.46 -7.59 4.68
C GLU A 50 25.11 -6.91 4.39
N ALA A 51 24.26 -7.51 3.56
CA ALA A 51 22.93 -6.99 3.24
C ALA A 51 21.94 -7.17 4.40
N GLU A 52 22.12 -8.19 5.24
CA GLU A 52 21.31 -8.37 6.45
C GLU A 52 21.56 -7.28 7.50
N LYS A 53 22.71 -6.61 7.45
CA LYS A 53 23.06 -5.47 8.32
C LYS A 53 22.65 -4.13 7.73
N LEU A 54 21.84 -4.13 6.66
CA LEU A 54 21.38 -2.91 6.03
C LEU A 54 20.53 -2.09 7.01
N GLU A 55 21.01 -0.89 7.30
CA GLU A 55 20.24 0.17 7.94
C GLU A 55 20.15 1.36 6.99
N VAL A 56 18.94 1.90 6.84
CA VAL A 56 18.65 3.02 5.93
C VAL A 56 17.85 4.07 6.66
N ASP A 57 18.34 5.30 6.64
CA ASP A 57 17.56 6.46 7.06
C ASP A 57 16.70 6.94 5.88
N LEU A 58 15.37 6.81 6.01
CA LEU A 58 14.42 7.28 5.02
C LEU A 58 13.92 8.68 5.39
N HIS A 59 14.28 9.67 4.59
CA HIS A 59 14.02 11.07 4.85
C HIS A 59 12.63 11.46 4.38
N LEU A 60 11.72 11.67 5.33
CA LEU A 60 10.39 12.20 5.12
C LEU A 60 10.39 13.73 5.22
N ALA A 61 9.25 14.30 4.86
CA ALA A 61 9.05 15.74 4.96
C ALA A 61 9.20 16.28 6.40
N ARG A 62 9.64 17.54 6.47
CA ARG A 62 9.83 18.32 7.71
C ARG A 62 10.89 17.73 8.65
N GLY A 63 11.93 17.12 8.08
CA GLY A 63 13.05 16.55 8.84
C GLY A 63 12.71 15.27 9.61
N ARG A 64 11.55 14.66 9.36
CA ARG A 64 11.22 13.35 9.93
C ARG A 64 12.03 12.26 9.26
N ILE A 65 12.47 11.29 10.03
CA ILE A 65 13.27 10.18 9.53
C ILE A 65 12.59 8.88 9.95
N VAL A 66 12.52 7.91 9.04
CA VAL A 66 12.16 6.54 9.40
C VAL A 66 13.39 5.68 9.18
N LYS A 67 13.96 5.14 10.25
CA LYS A 67 15.03 4.16 10.13
C LYS A 67 14.42 2.83 9.71
N ALA A 68 14.92 2.26 8.63
CA ALA A 68 14.48 0.98 8.11
C ALA A 68 15.62 -0.02 8.18
N GLY A 69 15.30 -1.25 8.56
CA GLY A 69 16.25 -2.37 8.63
C GLY A 69 15.56 -3.69 8.34
N MET A 70 16.35 -4.75 8.19
CA MET A 70 15.84 -6.09 7.88
C MET A 70 16.45 -7.13 8.81
N LYS A 71 15.70 -8.17 9.13
CA LYS A 71 16.17 -9.30 9.92
C LYS A 71 15.74 -10.62 9.31
N HIS A 72 16.67 -11.53 9.08
CA HIS A 72 16.37 -12.88 8.62
C HIS A 72 15.61 -13.67 9.70
N LEU A 73 14.50 -14.30 9.31
CA LEU A 73 13.69 -15.13 10.21
C LEU A 73 13.73 -16.62 9.85
N GLY A 74 14.07 -16.98 8.61
CA GLY A 74 14.18 -18.36 8.16
C GLY A 74 13.63 -18.55 6.75
N THR A 75 13.17 -19.77 6.46
CA THR A 75 12.54 -20.11 5.18
C THR A 75 11.07 -20.44 5.37
N ILE A 76 10.27 -20.15 4.35
CA ILE A 76 8.84 -20.44 4.30
C ILE A 76 8.49 -21.04 2.94
N SER A 77 7.60 -22.02 2.93
CA SER A 77 7.12 -22.68 1.73
C SER A 77 5.82 -22.02 1.26
N PHE A 78 5.75 -21.69 -0.03
CA PHE A 78 4.55 -21.18 -0.69
C PHE A 78 3.98 -22.23 -1.64
N ASP A 79 2.69 -22.53 -1.49
CA ASP A 79 1.93 -23.28 -2.49
C ASP A 79 1.53 -22.40 -3.68
N GLU A 80 0.91 -23.00 -4.70
CA GLU A 80 0.52 -22.30 -5.92
C GLU A 80 -0.52 -21.18 -5.68
N GLU A 81 -1.48 -21.40 -4.78
CA GLU A 81 -2.51 -20.41 -4.43
C GLU A 81 -1.87 -19.23 -3.68
N GLN A 82 -1.03 -19.51 -2.70
CA GLN A 82 -0.29 -18.51 -1.93
C GLN A 82 0.63 -17.69 -2.82
N MET A 83 1.33 -18.35 -3.76
CA MET A 83 2.15 -17.66 -4.76
C MET A 83 1.31 -16.74 -5.64
N MET A 84 0.15 -17.18 -6.10
CA MET A 84 -0.77 -16.35 -6.88
C MET A 84 -1.26 -15.13 -6.09
N LEU A 85 -1.74 -15.35 -4.86
CA LEU A 85 -2.22 -14.28 -3.97
C LEU A 85 -1.12 -13.27 -3.66
N ALA A 86 0.09 -13.73 -3.38
CA ALA A 86 1.22 -12.87 -3.09
C ALA A 86 1.59 -11.98 -4.28
N ARG A 87 1.63 -12.55 -5.49
CA ARG A 87 1.88 -11.81 -6.73
C ARG A 87 0.81 -10.76 -7.01
N ASN A 88 -0.45 -11.17 -6.95
CA ASN A 88 -1.58 -10.28 -7.21
C ASN A 88 -1.61 -9.14 -6.19
N PHE A 89 -1.31 -9.42 -4.93
CA PHE A 89 -1.23 -8.38 -3.90
C PHE A 89 -0.10 -7.39 -4.15
N GLN A 90 1.09 -7.89 -4.52
CA GLN A 90 2.23 -7.05 -4.83
C GLN A 90 1.96 -6.16 -6.06
N GLU A 91 1.45 -6.75 -7.13
CA GLU A 91 1.04 -6.02 -8.32
C GLU A 91 0.00 -4.95 -8.00
N MET A 92 -1.02 -5.31 -7.21
CA MET A 92 -2.07 -4.39 -6.79
C MET A 92 -1.50 -3.16 -6.11
N PHE A 93 -0.67 -3.31 -5.08
CA PHE A 93 -0.15 -2.13 -4.39
C PHE A 93 0.84 -1.36 -5.27
N LEU A 94 1.67 -2.03 -6.07
CA LEU A 94 2.60 -1.33 -6.97
C LEU A 94 1.85 -0.48 -8.00
N LYS A 95 0.74 -0.98 -8.57
CA LYS A 95 -0.13 -0.19 -9.44
C LYS A 95 -0.76 0.99 -8.69
N VAL A 96 -1.17 0.82 -7.43
CA VAL A 96 -1.67 1.94 -6.60
C VAL A 96 -0.59 3.02 -6.41
N LEU A 97 0.67 2.64 -6.28
CA LEU A 97 1.79 3.56 -6.07
C LEU A 97 2.24 4.26 -7.35
N LEU A 98 2.33 3.51 -8.46
CA LEU A 98 2.98 3.94 -9.71
C LEU A 98 1.96 4.34 -10.78
N ASP A 99 0.88 3.57 -10.94
CA ASP A 99 -0.06 3.65 -12.06
C ASP A 99 -1.51 3.88 -11.60
N ARG A 100 -1.68 4.73 -10.56
CA ARG A 100 -2.96 4.99 -9.88
C ARG A 100 -4.12 5.38 -10.81
N SER A 101 -3.82 5.93 -11.99
CA SER A 101 -4.85 6.24 -13.00
C SER A 101 -5.64 5.01 -13.45
N GLU A 102 -5.07 3.81 -13.39
CA GLU A 102 -5.79 2.57 -13.69
C GLU A 102 -6.98 2.37 -12.73
N PHE A 103 -6.90 2.85 -11.49
CA PHE A 103 -7.99 2.74 -10.52
C PHE A 103 -9.06 3.80 -10.68
N THR A 104 -8.98 4.68 -11.70
CA THR A 104 -10.05 5.63 -11.99
C THR A 104 -11.26 4.96 -12.64
N VAL A 105 -11.04 3.88 -13.38
CA VAL A 105 -12.10 3.07 -13.98
C VAL A 105 -12.74 2.12 -12.95
N SER A 106 -13.86 1.49 -13.32
CA SER A 106 -14.63 0.61 -12.43
C SER A 106 -14.01 -0.78 -12.25
N HIS A 107 -13.11 -1.19 -13.14
CA HIS A 107 -12.52 -2.52 -13.15
C HIS A 107 -11.03 -2.46 -13.53
N VAL A 108 -10.20 -3.21 -12.81
CA VAL A 108 -8.76 -3.36 -13.05
C VAL A 108 -8.42 -4.83 -13.11
N MET A 109 -7.76 -5.24 -14.18
CA MET A 109 -7.23 -6.60 -14.32
C MET A 109 -5.85 -6.68 -13.67
N LEU A 110 -5.65 -7.68 -12.83
CA LEU A 110 -4.32 -8.10 -12.35
C LEU A 110 -3.81 -9.23 -13.27
N LEU A 111 -2.50 -9.35 -13.42
CA LEU A 111 -1.83 -10.29 -14.33
C LEU A 111 -2.01 -11.78 -13.96
N GLY A 112 -2.74 -12.08 -12.88
CA GLY A 112 -2.93 -13.40 -12.28
C GLY A 112 -3.48 -14.52 -13.17
N ASN A 113 -3.66 -14.30 -14.48
CA ASN A 113 -4.13 -15.29 -15.46
C ASN A 113 -3.08 -15.73 -16.48
N SER A 114 -1.82 -15.26 -16.42
CA SER A 114 -0.79 -15.77 -17.33
C SER A 114 -0.21 -17.09 -16.82
N GLU A 115 -0.51 -18.19 -17.51
CA GLU A 115 -0.06 -19.57 -17.23
C GLU A 115 1.48 -19.74 -17.23
N THR A 116 2.24 -18.71 -17.58
CA THR A 116 3.69 -18.76 -17.61
C THR A 116 4.29 -17.75 -16.62
N LEU A 117 4.92 -18.29 -15.57
CA LEU A 117 5.81 -17.56 -14.66
C LEU A 117 7.12 -17.19 -15.37
N GLN A 118 7.02 -16.41 -16.44
CA GLN A 118 8.18 -15.87 -17.14
C GLN A 118 8.64 -14.61 -16.41
N PHE A 119 9.63 -14.80 -15.55
CA PHE A 119 10.29 -13.70 -14.88
C PHE A 119 11.36 -13.12 -15.80
N ASN A 120 11.14 -11.90 -16.29
CA ASN A 120 12.05 -11.31 -17.28
C ASN A 120 13.23 -10.54 -16.65
N SER A 121 13.22 -10.27 -15.34
CA SER A 121 14.20 -9.36 -14.71
C SER A 121 14.56 -9.71 -13.26
N THR A 122 13.61 -9.57 -12.31
CA THR A 122 13.87 -9.60 -10.86
C THR A 122 12.75 -10.33 -10.13
N PHE A 123 13.06 -11.14 -9.11
CA PHE A 123 12.09 -11.83 -8.27
C PHE A 123 12.30 -11.51 -6.79
N TYR A 124 11.27 -10.93 -6.18
CA TYR A 124 11.06 -10.87 -4.74
C TYR A 124 9.56 -10.63 -4.47
N LEU A 125 9.11 -10.97 -3.27
CA LEU A 125 7.76 -10.63 -2.78
C LEU A 125 7.86 -9.76 -1.54
N LEU A 126 6.96 -8.78 -1.44
CA LEU A 126 6.75 -7.90 -0.30
C LEU A 126 5.33 -8.10 0.20
N LEU A 127 5.18 -8.71 1.38
CA LEU A 127 3.87 -9.04 1.94
C LEU A 127 3.70 -8.47 3.35
N PRO A 128 2.47 -8.09 3.72
CA PRO A 128 2.19 -7.63 5.07
C PRO A 128 2.37 -8.78 6.06
N ILE A 129 2.91 -8.47 7.24
CA ILE A 129 3.16 -9.45 8.30
C ILE A 129 2.35 -9.06 9.54
N LYS A 130 1.82 -10.07 10.23
CA LYS A 130 1.27 -9.97 11.58
C LYS A 130 2.29 -10.50 12.57
N GLN A 131 2.43 -9.77 13.67
CA GLN A 131 3.14 -10.22 14.86
C GLN A 131 2.09 -10.58 15.91
N GLU A 132 2.17 -11.79 16.48
CA GLU A 132 1.29 -12.16 17.58
C GLU A 132 1.67 -11.42 18.88
N LEU A 133 0.67 -10.94 19.61
CA LEU A 133 0.83 -10.07 20.81
C LEU A 133 1.70 -10.67 21.93
N TYR A 134 1.93 -11.98 21.93
CA TYR A 134 2.63 -12.71 23.00
C TYR A 134 3.86 -13.51 22.52
N GLY A 135 4.36 -13.28 21.31
CA GLY A 135 5.58 -13.96 20.84
C GLY A 135 6.27 -13.30 19.65
N ASP A 136 7.54 -13.66 19.43
CA ASP A 136 8.32 -13.31 18.23
C ASP A 136 7.92 -14.17 17.02
N ILE A 137 6.62 -14.46 16.90
CA ILE A 137 6.07 -15.22 15.78
C ILE A 137 5.57 -14.22 14.75
N PHE A 138 6.20 -14.27 13.58
CA PHE A 138 5.88 -13.45 12.43
C PHE A 138 5.24 -14.31 11.36
N MET A 139 4.02 -13.96 10.96
CA MET A 139 3.26 -14.68 9.94
C MET A 139 2.76 -13.73 8.86
N ILE A 140 2.65 -14.22 7.63
CA ILE A 140 2.05 -13.46 6.54
C ILE A 140 0.58 -13.16 6.87
N ASP A 141 0.17 -11.91 6.72
CA ASP A 141 -1.20 -11.48 6.93
C ASP A 141 -2.09 -11.82 5.72
N TRP A 142 -2.28 -13.12 5.50
CA TRP A 142 -3.16 -13.65 4.46
C TRP A 142 -4.58 -13.08 4.52
N PRO A 143 -5.21 -12.87 5.70
CA PRO A 143 -6.52 -12.21 5.76
C PRO A 143 -6.52 -10.81 5.13
N THR A 144 -5.51 -9.98 5.39
CA THR A 144 -5.40 -8.64 4.76
C THR A 144 -5.15 -8.76 3.26
N VAL A 145 -4.29 -9.68 2.84
CA VAL A 145 -4.01 -9.96 1.41
C VAL A 145 -5.31 -10.34 0.68
N LYS A 146 -6.03 -11.36 1.18
CA LYS A 146 -7.29 -11.83 0.59
C LYS A 146 -8.36 -10.74 0.60
N ARG A 147 -8.45 -9.96 1.69
CA ARG A 147 -9.39 -8.82 1.79
C ARG A 147 -9.12 -7.78 0.70
N CYS A 148 -7.88 -7.34 0.53
CA CYS A 148 -7.53 -6.38 -0.53
C CYS A 148 -7.83 -6.92 -1.93
N LEU A 149 -7.55 -8.19 -2.20
CA LEU A 149 -7.81 -8.79 -3.51
C LEU A 149 -9.30 -9.09 -3.78
N SER A 150 -10.12 -9.19 -2.74
CA SER A 150 -11.58 -9.34 -2.86
C SER A 150 -12.34 -8.04 -3.16
N SER A 151 -11.60 -6.94 -3.39
CA SER A 151 -12.14 -5.60 -3.64
C SER A 151 -13.02 -5.53 -4.88
N PRO A 152 -14.00 -4.61 -4.92
CA PRO A 152 -14.93 -4.50 -6.05
C PRO A 152 -14.23 -4.20 -7.38
N VAL A 153 -13.12 -3.46 -7.35
CA VAL A 153 -12.36 -3.10 -8.57
C VAL A 153 -11.77 -4.32 -9.31
N PHE A 154 -11.59 -5.46 -8.64
CA PHE A 154 -11.05 -6.68 -9.24
C PHE A 154 -12.14 -7.69 -9.64
N LYS A 155 -13.43 -7.39 -9.37
CA LYS A 155 -14.56 -8.26 -9.71
C LYS A 155 -15.09 -7.93 -11.09
N ASP A 156 -15.49 -8.95 -11.84
CA ASP A 156 -16.12 -8.77 -13.13
C ASP A 156 -17.40 -7.92 -13.03
N PRO A 157 -17.61 -6.94 -13.93
CA PRO A 157 -18.78 -6.06 -13.90
C PRO A 157 -20.10 -6.79 -14.20
N THR A 158 -20.04 -8.01 -14.75
CA THR A 158 -21.20 -8.88 -15.02
C THR A 158 -21.56 -9.77 -13.83
N GLY A 159 -20.70 -9.85 -12.81
CA GLY A 159 -20.99 -10.57 -11.57
C GLY A 159 -22.06 -9.83 -10.79
N VAL A 160 -23.19 -10.49 -10.51
CA VAL A 160 -24.24 -9.97 -9.62
C VAL A 160 -23.57 -9.58 -8.31
N SER A 161 -23.48 -8.27 -8.04
CA SER A 161 -23.10 -7.78 -6.73
C SER A 161 -24.11 -8.38 -5.77
N ALA A 162 -23.68 -9.34 -4.94
CA ALA A 162 -24.52 -9.90 -3.90
C ALA A 162 -25.01 -8.71 -3.07
N HIS A 163 -26.28 -8.36 -3.23
CA HIS A 163 -26.96 -7.40 -2.39
C HIS A 163 -26.99 -8.02 -1.01
N GLY A 164 -25.93 -7.81 -0.23
CA GLY A 164 -26.03 -7.91 1.21
C GLY A 164 -27.15 -6.97 1.60
N SER A 165 -28.24 -7.52 2.13
CA SER A 165 -29.27 -6.73 2.80
C SER A 165 -28.64 -6.13 4.05
N TYR A 166 -27.85 -5.06 3.88
CA TYR A 166 -27.28 -4.37 5.02
C TYR A 166 -28.38 -3.60 5.73
N LEU A 167 -28.32 -3.59 7.06
CA LEU A 167 -29.18 -2.71 7.83
C LEU A 167 -28.84 -1.24 7.47
N PRO A 168 -29.85 -0.35 7.41
CA PRO A 168 -29.65 1.06 7.06
C PRO A 168 -28.57 1.76 7.91
N ASP A 169 -28.47 1.40 9.20
CA ASP A 169 -27.52 2.00 10.13
C ASP A 169 -26.08 1.46 10.03
N GLU A 170 -25.87 0.31 9.38
CA GLU A 170 -24.56 -0.33 9.25
C GLU A 170 -23.91 -0.10 7.89
N SER A 171 -24.61 0.56 6.97
CA SER A 171 -24.14 0.77 5.61
C SER A 171 -24.05 2.24 5.21
N LEU A 172 -23.24 2.51 4.20
CA LEU A 172 -23.08 3.82 3.58
C LEU A 172 -23.29 3.68 2.08
N ARG A 173 -24.04 4.62 1.51
CA ARG A 173 -24.15 4.75 0.06
C ARG A 173 -23.00 5.58 -0.47
N LEU A 174 -22.18 4.94 -1.28
CA LEU A 174 -21.11 5.56 -2.06
C LEU A 174 -21.59 5.78 -3.50
N LEU A 175 -20.76 6.42 -4.32
CA LEU A 175 -21.10 6.76 -5.71
C LEU A 175 -21.42 5.51 -6.55
N ASP A 176 -20.71 4.41 -6.29
CA ASP A 176 -20.78 3.15 -7.02
C ASP A 176 -21.80 2.18 -6.42
N ASN A 177 -21.79 1.97 -5.11
CA ASN A 177 -22.69 1.02 -4.45
C ASN A 177 -22.88 1.32 -2.95
N MET A 178 -23.67 0.49 -2.29
CA MET A 178 -23.82 0.49 -0.84
C MET A 178 -22.83 -0.49 -0.21
N TYR A 179 -22.09 -0.02 0.79
CA TYR A 179 -21.05 -0.80 1.48
C TYR A 179 -21.27 -0.78 2.99
N SER A 180 -20.85 -1.84 3.68
CA SER A 180 -20.78 -1.85 5.14
C SER A 180 -19.78 -0.79 5.64
N LYS A 181 -20.11 -0.09 6.73
CA LYS A 181 -19.19 0.84 7.41
C LYS A 181 -17.83 0.20 7.72
N THR A 182 -17.82 -1.09 8.07
CA THR A 182 -16.58 -1.85 8.37
C THR A 182 -15.71 -2.10 7.12
N ASP A 183 -16.32 -2.15 5.94
CA ASP A 183 -15.62 -2.27 4.67
C ASP A 183 -15.19 -0.92 4.11
N VAL A 184 -15.83 0.17 4.53
CA VAL A 184 -15.46 1.54 4.14
C VAL A 184 -14.24 2.03 4.94
N VAL A 185 -14.17 1.75 6.25
CA VAL A 185 -13.02 2.14 7.07
C VAL A 185 -11.76 1.41 6.62
N GLY A 186 -10.67 2.17 6.44
CA GLY A 186 -9.40 1.61 5.99
C GLY A 186 -9.40 1.23 4.51
N SER A 187 -10.25 1.84 3.69
CA SER A 187 -10.33 1.55 2.25
C SER A 187 -9.80 2.69 1.41
N LEU A 188 -9.28 2.34 0.23
CA LEU A 188 -8.87 3.28 -0.80
C LEU A 188 -10.09 3.70 -1.60
N ILE A 189 -10.36 4.99 -1.64
CA ILE A 189 -11.43 5.60 -2.42
C ILE A 189 -10.87 6.54 -3.48
N PHE A 190 -11.65 6.72 -4.54
CA PHE A 190 -11.44 7.76 -5.54
C PHE A 190 -12.58 8.77 -5.45
N ALA A 191 -12.24 10.05 -5.37
CA ALA A 191 -13.19 11.16 -5.35
C ALA A 191 -13.19 11.85 -6.73
N PRO A 192 -14.16 11.56 -7.63
CA PRO A 192 -14.09 12.04 -9.02
C PRO A 192 -14.19 13.56 -9.15
N HIS A 193 -14.92 14.21 -8.27
CA HIS A 193 -15.14 15.67 -8.27
C HIS A 193 -13.84 16.47 -8.08
N ILE A 194 -12.84 15.89 -7.40
CA ILE A 194 -11.49 16.44 -7.19
C ILE A 194 -10.40 15.60 -7.85
N LYS A 195 -10.77 14.55 -8.59
CA LYS A 195 -9.87 13.61 -9.30
C LYS A 195 -8.70 13.09 -8.44
N THR A 196 -8.96 12.82 -7.16
CA THR A 196 -7.92 12.48 -6.18
C THR A 196 -8.28 11.22 -5.40
N PHE A 197 -7.25 10.46 -4.99
CA PHE A 197 -7.39 9.24 -4.19
C PHE A 197 -7.16 9.53 -2.71
N PHE A 198 -7.95 8.87 -1.85
CA PHE A 198 -7.87 8.99 -0.40
C PHE A 198 -7.97 7.62 0.27
N VAL A 199 -7.34 7.49 1.43
CA VAL A 199 -7.52 6.35 2.32
C VAL A 199 -8.38 6.78 3.51
N ILE A 200 -9.48 6.07 3.73
CA ILE A 200 -10.41 6.39 4.80
C ILE A 200 -9.78 6.02 6.14
N HIS A 201 -9.65 7.01 7.03
CA HIS A 201 -9.14 6.78 8.38
C HIS A 201 -10.26 6.39 9.34
N VAL A 202 -11.36 7.16 9.35
CA VAL A 202 -12.50 6.96 10.24
C VAL A 202 -13.77 7.54 9.63
N ILE A 203 -14.94 7.06 10.06
CA ILE A 203 -16.26 7.62 9.73
C ILE A 203 -16.68 8.53 10.88
N LEU A 204 -17.07 9.77 10.57
CA LEU A 204 -17.46 10.78 11.54
C LEU A 204 -18.98 10.72 11.73
N ASN A 205 -19.45 9.90 12.66
CA ASN A 205 -20.90 9.73 12.87
C ASN A 205 -21.62 11.01 13.35
N GLU A 206 -20.88 11.94 13.96
CA GLU A 206 -21.41 13.19 14.49
C GLU A 206 -21.55 14.30 13.43
N LEU A 207 -20.91 14.13 12.27
CA LEU A 207 -20.87 15.13 11.21
C LEU A 207 -21.56 14.59 9.96
N ASN A 208 -22.48 15.38 9.42
CA ASN A 208 -23.15 15.09 8.17
C ASN A 208 -23.09 16.31 7.24
N ALA A 209 -23.71 16.26 6.07
CA ALA A 209 -23.60 17.34 5.11
C ALA A 209 -24.32 18.64 5.55
N ARG A 210 -25.18 18.58 6.57
CA ARG A 210 -25.87 19.75 7.12
C ARG A 210 -25.11 20.40 8.27
N SER A 211 -24.03 19.80 8.73
CA SER A 211 -23.14 20.38 9.73
C SER A 211 -22.45 21.64 9.18
N GLU A 212 -22.12 22.57 10.08
CA GLU A 212 -21.41 23.80 9.74
C GLU A 212 -19.96 23.53 9.31
N TYR A 213 -19.53 24.20 8.24
CA TYR A 213 -18.21 24.19 7.66
C TYR A 213 -17.89 25.58 7.11
N ASP A 214 -16.92 26.25 7.74
CA ASP A 214 -16.41 27.58 7.30
C ASP A 214 -17.51 28.65 7.12
N GLY A 215 -18.49 28.67 8.03
CA GLY A 215 -19.60 29.64 8.03
C GLY A 215 -20.78 29.30 7.09
N ALA A 216 -20.72 28.18 6.37
CA ALA A 216 -21.82 27.61 5.60
C ALA A 216 -22.05 26.14 6.01
N THR A 217 -22.97 25.42 5.36
CA THR A 217 -23.06 23.95 5.54
C THR A 217 -22.15 23.23 4.54
N TYR A 218 -21.79 21.97 4.80
CA TYR A 218 -21.08 21.18 3.78
C TYR A 218 -21.89 21.06 2.48
N GLU A 219 -23.21 20.87 2.55
CA GLU A 219 -24.07 20.79 1.36
C GLU A 219 -23.99 22.07 0.52
N ASP A 220 -24.00 23.24 1.17
CA ASP A 220 -23.86 24.53 0.49
C ASP A 220 -22.46 24.69 -0.10
N HIS A 221 -21.40 24.35 0.64
CA HIS A 221 -20.03 24.39 0.13
C HIS A 221 -19.87 23.51 -1.13
N TYR A 222 -20.42 22.29 -1.13
CA TYR A 222 -20.35 21.40 -2.30
C TYR A 222 -21.20 21.89 -3.48
N LYS A 223 -22.35 22.49 -3.19
CA LYS A 223 -23.23 23.08 -4.20
C LYS A 223 -22.63 24.32 -4.84
N GLU A 224 -22.05 25.22 -4.05
CA GLU A 224 -21.46 26.47 -4.55
C GLU A 224 -20.13 26.21 -5.28
N ARG A 225 -19.26 25.37 -4.71
CA ARG A 225 -17.92 25.14 -5.25
C ARG A 225 -17.91 24.16 -6.42
N PHE A 226 -18.73 23.11 -6.38
CA PHE A 226 -18.71 22.04 -7.38
C PHE A 226 -20.02 21.93 -8.18
N GLY A 227 -21.08 22.67 -7.83
CA GLY A 227 -22.38 22.55 -8.47
C GLY A 227 -23.12 21.25 -8.13
N ILE A 228 -22.70 20.53 -7.07
CA ILE A 228 -23.21 19.20 -6.74
C ILE A 228 -24.27 19.32 -5.65
N LYS A 229 -25.48 18.80 -5.92
CA LYS A 229 -26.54 18.67 -4.91
C LYS A 229 -26.48 17.27 -4.31
N LEU A 230 -26.27 17.20 -3.00
CA LEU A 230 -26.18 15.93 -2.30
C LEU A 230 -27.55 15.23 -2.20
N SER A 231 -27.59 13.92 -2.43
CA SER A 231 -28.83 13.14 -2.41
C SER A 231 -29.12 12.55 -1.03
N HIS A 232 -28.07 12.25 -0.26
CA HIS A 232 -28.10 11.68 1.07
C HIS A 232 -27.31 12.56 2.06
N PRO A 233 -27.74 13.82 2.29
CA PRO A 233 -27.01 14.76 3.15
C PRO A 233 -26.96 14.33 4.63
N GLU A 234 -27.84 13.41 5.06
CA GLU A 234 -27.87 12.88 6.43
C GLU A 234 -26.76 11.85 6.71
N GLN A 235 -26.11 11.31 5.66
CA GLN A 235 -25.05 10.32 5.85
C GLN A 235 -23.85 10.95 6.57
N PRO A 236 -23.15 10.18 7.42
CA PRO A 236 -21.98 10.66 8.10
C PRO A 236 -20.83 10.93 7.13
N LEU A 237 -20.01 11.93 7.43
CA LEU A 237 -18.85 12.28 6.61
C LEU A 237 -17.69 11.29 6.83
N LEU A 238 -16.85 11.15 5.80
CA LEU A 238 -15.63 10.36 5.83
C LEU A 238 -14.45 11.25 6.20
N HIS A 239 -13.68 10.86 7.20
CA HIS A 239 -12.40 11.48 7.47
C HIS A 239 -11.31 10.70 6.73
N ALA A 240 -10.78 11.29 5.66
CA ALA A 240 -9.92 10.59 4.73
C ALA A 240 -8.58 11.31 4.55
N LYS A 241 -7.49 10.54 4.49
CA LYS A 241 -6.13 11.04 4.22
C LYS A 241 -5.86 10.95 2.73
N GLN A 242 -5.36 12.03 2.13
CA GLN A 242 -4.94 11.97 0.72
C GLN A 242 -3.83 10.93 0.53
N LEU A 243 -3.94 10.13 -0.54
CA LEU A 243 -2.91 9.17 -0.90
C LEU A 243 -1.61 9.93 -1.23
N PHE A 244 -0.49 9.43 -0.72
CA PHE A 244 0.82 10.07 -0.92
C PHE A 244 1.28 10.01 -2.37
N ASN A 245 2.15 10.93 -2.76
CA ASN A 245 2.95 10.81 -3.98
C ASN A 245 4.25 10.08 -3.65
N LEU A 246 4.64 9.15 -4.51
CA LEU A 246 5.90 8.43 -4.33
C LEU A 246 7.07 9.42 -4.49
N HIS A 247 8.00 9.39 -3.54
CA HIS A 247 9.23 10.17 -3.57
C HIS A 247 10.42 9.27 -3.28
N ASN A 248 11.59 9.64 -3.80
CA ASN A 248 12.84 9.04 -3.36
C ASN A 248 13.18 9.57 -1.96
N LEU A 249 13.25 8.68 -0.98
CA LEU A 249 13.48 8.98 0.44
C LEU A 249 14.96 8.78 0.85
N LEU A 250 15.86 8.51 -0.10
CA LEU A 250 17.28 8.24 0.15
C LEU A 250 18.16 9.50 0.20
N HIS A 251 17.59 10.67 -0.04
CA HIS A 251 18.30 11.95 0.01
C HIS A 251 17.71 12.87 1.07
N ASP A 252 18.55 13.68 1.69
CA ASP A 252 18.11 14.60 2.73
C ASP A 252 17.19 15.70 2.15
N ARG A 253 15.95 15.70 2.63
CA ARG A 253 14.89 16.62 2.18
C ARG A 253 14.77 17.88 3.03
N LEU A 254 15.67 18.12 3.98
CA LEU A 254 15.64 19.33 4.83
C LEU A 254 15.57 20.63 3.99
N ARG A 255 16.24 20.67 2.83
CA ARG A 255 16.28 21.86 1.96
C ARG A 255 14.99 22.11 1.17
N GLU A 256 14.26 21.07 0.79
CA GLU A 256 13.00 21.16 0.02
C GLU A 256 11.83 21.73 0.83
N THR A 257 11.94 21.70 2.16
CA THR A 257 10.93 22.24 3.08
C THR A 257 10.71 23.75 2.94
N THR A 258 11.64 24.46 2.29
CA THR A 258 11.68 25.94 2.24
C THR A 258 10.83 26.55 1.13
N GLU A 259 10.52 25.82 0.04
CA GLU A 259 9.92 26.43 -1.16
C GLU A 259 8.56 25.83 -1.60
N GLY A 260 8.04 24.78 -0.95
CA GLY A 260 6.77 24.15 -1.34
C GLY A 260 5.93 23.56 -0.20
N GLY A 261 6.21 23.94 1.05
CA GLY A 261 5.82 23.23 2.29
C GLY A 261 4.33 23.05 2.62
N ARG A 262 3.39 23.35 1.70
CA ARG A 262 1.97 23.02 1.89
C ARG A 262 1.65 21.57 1.58
N GLU A 263 2.36 20.86 0.69
CA GLU A 263 1.96 19.51 0.23
C GLU A 263 2.24 18.35 1.21
N LEU A 264 2.87 18.60 2.36
CA LEU A 264 3.46 17.53 3.19
C LEU A 264 2.92 17.43 4.63
N MET A 265 1.82 18.13 4.92
CA MET A 265 1.03 17.89 6.14
C MET A 265 0.21 16.60 5.95
N GLU A 266 -0.17 15.92 7.03
CA GLU A 266 -1.25 14.92 6.91
C GLU A 266 -2.54 15.69 6.61
N HIS A 267 -2.81 15.89 5.33
CA HIS A 267 -4.04 16.53 4.88
C HIS A 267 -5.14 15.51 4.97
N PHE A 268 -5.85 15.61 6.09
CA PHE A 268 -7.15 14.98 6.24
C PHE A 268 -8.20 15.92 5.66
N VAL A 269 -9.15 15.33 4.97
CA VAL A 269 -10.30 16.00 4.41
C VAL A 269 -11.55 15.27 4.85
N GLU A 270 -12.62 16.02 5.07
CA GLU A 270 -13.95 15.48 5.26
C GLU A 270 -14.64 15.38 3.91
N LEU A 271 -15.12 14.18 3.57
CA LEU A 271 -15.73 13.90 2.28
C LEU A 271 -17.11 13.25 2.48
N PRO A 272 -18.16 13.71 1.77
CA PRO A 272 -19.43 12.99 1.71
C PRO A 272 -19.23 11.62 1.03
N PRO A 273 -19.72 10.51 1.61
CA PRO A 273 -19.55 9.16 1.05
C PRO A 273 -20.08 9.04 -0.38
N GLU A 274 -21.23 9.66 -0.68
CA GLU A 274 -21.87 9.57 -2.00
C GLU A 274 -21.07 10.20 -3.15
N LEU A 275 -20.05 11.00 -2.85
CA LEU A 275 -19.15 11.59 -3.86
C LEU A 275 -17.88 10.76 -4.08
N CYS A 276 -17.76 9.61 -3.41
CA CYS A 276 -16.59 8.77 -3.39
C CYS A 276 -16.92 7.40 -3.98
N SER A 277 -16.03 6.84 -4.81
CA SER A 277 -16.10 5.45 -5.28
C SER A 277 -15.07 4.61 -4.54
N LEU A 278 -15.50 3.45 -4.04
CA LEU A 278 -14.64 2.52 -3.32
C LEU A 278 -13.84 1.66 -4.30
N LYS A 279 -12.52 1.70 -4.17
CA LYS A 279 -11.62 0.96 -5.07
C LYS A 279 -11.07 -0.29 -4.39
N ILE A 280 -10.39 -0.14 -3.26
CA ILE A 280 -9.71 -1.26 -2.58
C ILE A 280 -10.10 -1.30 -1.11
N ILE A 281 -10.63 -2.42 -0.64
CA ILE A 281 -10.94 -2.62 0.78
C ILE A 281 -9.71 -3.06 1.58
N GLY A 282 -9.64 -2.68 2.85
CA GLY A 282 -8.59 -3.16 3.77
C GLY A 282 -7.18 -2.62 3.50
N PHE A 283 -7.05 -1.57 2.69
CA PHE A 283 -5.76 -0.96 2.36
C PHE A 283 -5.10 -0.23 3.55
N SER A 284 -5.87 0.33 4.48
CA SER A 284 -5.49 1.01 5.73
C SER A 284 -4.44 2.15 5.64
N LYS A 285 -4.55 3.13 6.53
CA LYS A 285 -3.58 4.25 6.63
C LYS A 285 -2.15 3.77 6.91
N ASP A 286 -2.01 2.78 7.78
CA ASP A 286 -0.70 2.33 8.27
C ASP A 286 0.04 1.49 7.21
N MET A 287 -0.68 0.64 6.48
CA MET A 287 -0.10 -0.10 5.36
C MET A 287 0.27 0.85 4.21
N CYS A 288 -0.59 1.83 3.89
CA CYS A 288 -0.25 2.89 2.97
C CYS A 288 1.04 3.63 3.39
N SER A 289 1.20 3.91 4.68
CA SER A 289 2.40 4.59 5.20
C SER A 289 3.65 3.73 5.02
N SER A 290 3.59 2.42 5.27
CA SER A 290 4.71 1.50 5.02
C SER A 290 5.04 1.34 3.53
N LEU A 291 4.02 1.19 2.70
CA LEU A 291 4.17 1.06 1.24
C LEU A 291 4.87 2.27 0.62
N SER A 292 4.75 3.46 1.23
CA SER A 292 5.49 4.66 0.78
C SER A 292 7.00 4.56 0.97
N LEU A 293 7.45 3.72 1.91
CA LEU A 293 8.85 3.55 2.29
C LEU A 293 9.55 2.46 1.48
N LEU A 294 8.82 1.40 1.14
CA LEU A 294 9.37 0.19 0.53
C LEU A 294 10.15 0.44 -0.76
N PRO A 295 9.70 1.29 -1.71
CA PRO A 295 10.45 1.49 -2.96
C PRO A 295 11.85 2.07 -2.74
N SER A 296 12.01 3.00 -1.79
CA SER A 296 13.31 3.56 -1.45
C SER A 296 14.20 2.54 -0.74
N LEU A 297 13.64 1.76 0.19
CA LEU A 297 14.35 0.68 0.87
C LEU A 297 14.85 -0.38 -0.14
N MET A 298 13.98 -0.83 -1.05
CA MET A 298 14.33 -1.82 -2.06
C MET A 298 15.39 -1.30 -3.02
N CYS A 299 15.29 -0.05 -3.47
CA CYS A 299 16.32 0.57 -4.31
C CYS A 299 17.69 0.59 -3.60
N ARG A 300 17.71 0.91 -2.30
CA ARG A 300 18.94 0.89 -1.51
C ARG A 300 19.51 -0.52 -1.33
N LEU A 301 18.65 -1.51 -1.06
CA LEU A 301 19.04 -2.91 -0.97
C LEU A 301 19.63 -3.41 -2.30
N GLU A 302 18.95 -3.18 -3.43
CA GLU A 302 19.43 -3.57 -4.76
C GLU A 302 20.82 -3.00 -5.04
N ASN A 303 21.02 -1.70 -4.77
CA ASN A 303 22.33 -1.05 -4.94
C ASN A 303 23.41 -1.66 -4.04
N LEU A 304 23.08 -2.03 -2.79
CA LEU A 304 24.01 -2.69 -1.89
C LEU A 304 24.40 -4.08 -2.41
N LEU A 305 23.44 -4.85 -2.92
CA LEU A 305 23.69 -6.18 -3.48
C LEU A 305 24.62 -6.11 -4.70
N VAL A 306 24.42 -5.15 -5.61
CA VAL A 306 25.35 -4.91 -6.73
C VAL A 306 26.75 -4.57 -6.24
N ALA A 307 26.87 -3.76 -5.19
CA ALA A 307 28.17 -3.38 -4.63
C ALA A 307 28.90 -4.56 -3.99
N ILE A 308 28.18 -5.47 -3.34
CA ILE A 308 28.72 -6.72 -2.78
C ILE A 308 29.23 -7.61 -3.91
N GLU A 309 28.43 -7.83 -4.96
CA GLU A 309 28.86 -8.62 -6.13
C GLU A 309 30.11 -8.04 -6.79
N LEU A 310 30.18 -6.70 -6.93
CA LEU A 310 31.36 -6.03 -7.48
C LEU A 310 32.61 -6.24 -6.60
N LYS A 311 32.47 -6.15 -5.28
CA LYS A 311 33.56 -6.39 -4.33
C LYS A 311 34.11 -7.81 -4.49
N ASP A 312 33.25 -8.80 -4.64
CA ASP A 312 33.66 -10.20 -4.80
C ASP A 312 34.40 -10.44 -6.13
N VAL A 313 33.93 -9.81 -7.22
CA VAL A 313 34.62 -9.84 -8.52
C VAL A 313 36.01 -9.20 -8.43
N MET A 314 36.12 -8.07 -7.73
CA MET A 314 37.42 -7.43 -7.52
C MET A 314 38.37 -8.32 -6.71
N LEU A 315 37.91 -8.89 -5.60
CA LEU A 315 38.72 -9.75 -4.75
C LEU A 315 39.23 -11.00 -5.48
N SER A 316 38.39 -11.64 -6.29
CA SER A 316 38.78 -12.80 -7.11
C SER A 316 39.73 -12.46 -8.25
N SER A 317 39.82 -11.19 -8.67
CA SER A 317 40.76 -10.75 -9.70
C SER A 317 42.17 -10.49 -9.17
N PHE A 318 42.33 -10.35 -7.84
CA PHE A 318 43.62 -10.14 -7.17
C PHE A 318 44.22 -11.43 -6.58
N SER A 319 43.50 -12.56 -6.69
CA SER A 319 43.95 -13.91 -6.29
C SER A 319 44.44 -14.71 -7.49
#